data_AF-A0A3B9AMR3-F1
#
_entry.id   AF-A0A3B9AMR3-F1
#
_cell.length_a   1.000
_cell.length_b   1.000
_cell.length_c   1.000
_cell.angle_alpha   90.00
_cell.angle_beta   90.00
_cell.angle_gamma   90.00
#
_symmetry.space_group_name_H-M   'P 1'
#
loop_
_entity.id
_entity.type
_entity.pdbx_description
1 polymer ?
#
loop_
_entity_poly.entity_id
_entity_poly.type
_entity_poly.pdbx_seq_one_letter_code
_entity_poly.pdbx_strand_id
1 'polypeptide(L)' 'MRTSLYTFLTVVFISCLSSFVLLQEEIGKASYYADSLHGRKTASGEIYDKTKFTCAHKTLAFGTIIRVTR' A
#
# COMPACT_ATOMS: atom_id res chain seq x y z
N MET A 1 37.95 -17.55 -9.31
CA MET A 1 37.91 -16.19 -8.70
C MET A 1 36.99 -15.22 -9.45
N ARG A 2 37.04 -15.13 -10.79
CA ARG A 2 36.16 -14.24 -11.58
C ARG A 2 34.66 -14.60 -11.51
N THR A 3 34.30 -15.87 -11.57
CA THR A 3 32.89 -16.34 -11.51
C THR A 3 32.23 -16.05 -10.16
N SER A 4 32.96 -16.25 -9.06
CA SER A 4 32.52 -15.94 -7.69
C SER A 4 32.27 -14.44 -7.46
N LEU A 5 32.95 -13.56 -8.22
CA LEU A 5 32.79 -12.12 -8.14
C LEU A 5 31.49 -11.66 -8.83
N TYR A 6 31.17 -12.24 -9.99
CA TYR A 6 29.92 -11.91 -10.71
C TYR A 6 28.69 -12.38 -9.95
N THR A 7 28.72 -13.57 -9.35
CA THR A 7 27.62 -14.06 -8.51
C THR A 7 27.40 -13.21 -7.26
N PHE A 8 28.48 -12.65 -6.69
CA PHE A 8 28.36 -11.74 -5.55
C PHE A 8 27.74 -10.40 -5.97
N LEU A 9 28.16 -9.87 -7.14
CA LEU A 9 27.66 -8.61 -7.68
C LEU A 9 26.16 -8.67 -8.01
N THR A 10 25.69 -9.78 -8.58
CA THR A 10 24.27 -9.96 -8.92
C THR A 10 23.40 -10.12 -7.68
N VAL A 11 23.86 -10.82 -6.64
CA VAL A 11 23.12 -10.96 -5.37
C VAL A 11 22.98 -9.62 -4.65
N VAL A 12 24.06 -8.81 -4.61
CA VAL A 12 24.00 -7.47 -4.02
C VAL A 12 23.02 -6.58 -4.78
N PHE A 13 23.05 -6.63 -6.11
CA PHE A 13 22.14 -5.86 -6.96
C PHE A 13 20.66 -6.27 -6.78
N ILE A 14 20.38 -7.58 -6.73
CA ILE A 14 19.03 -8.12 -6.49
C ILE A 14 18.53 -7.75 -5.09
N SER A 15 19.38 -7.84 -4.05
CA SER A 15 18.99 -7.45 -2.69
C SER A 15 18.70 -5.94 -2.58
N CYS A 16 19.49 -5.11 -3.26
CA CYS A 16 19.29 -3.66 -3.29
C CYS A 16 17.96 -3.29 -3.97
N LEU A 17 17.62 -3.98 -5.06
CA LEU A 17 16.38 -3.76 -5.79
C LEU A 17 15.14 -4.10 -4.94
N SER A 18 15.23 -5.12 -4.09
CA SER A 18 14.14 -5.52 -3.19
C SER A 18 13.82 -4.47 -2.12
N SER A 19 14.84 -3.80 -1.59
CA SER A 19 14.70 -2.78 -0.55
C SER A 19 13.98 -1.51 -1.05
N PHE A 20 14.11 -1.19 -2.33
CA PHE A 20 13.46 -0.01 -2.93
C PHE A 20 11.93 -0.15 -3.02
N VAL A 21 11.41 -1.38 -3.16
CA VAL A 21 9.98 -1.63 -3.30
C VAL A 21 9.23 -1.44 -1.97
N LEU A 22 9.89 -1.60 -0.82
CA LEU A 22 9.22 -1.56 0.49
C LEU A 22 8.91 -0.14 1.00
N LEU A 23 9.44 0.91 0.38
CA LEU A 23 9.12 2.30 0.70
C LEU A 23 8.11 2.86 -0.31
N GLN A 24 6.86 2.38 -0.21
CA GLN A 24 5.77 2.89 -1.04
C GLN A 24 5.13 4.11 -0.36
N GLU A 25 5.62 5.29 -0.73
CA GLU A 25 5.00 6.58 -0.41
C GLU A 25 4.20 7.07 -1.62
N GLU A 26 2.95 7.43 -1.42
CA GLU A 26 2.08 7.96 -2.48
C GLU A 26 1.59 9.36 -2.11
N ILE A 27 1.69 10.28 -3.07
CA ILE A 27 1.22 11.67 -2.92
C ILE A 27 0.00 11.85 -3.80
N GLY A 28 -1.08 12.40 -3.23
CA GLY A 28 -2.30 12.64 -3.97
C GLY A 28 -3.38 13.36 -3.16
N LYS A 29 -4.53 13.58 -3.80
CA LYS A 29 -5.69 14.20 -3.16
C LYS A 29 -6.49 13.15 -2.40
N ALA A 30 -6.61 13.34 -1.08
CA ALA A 30 -7.55 12.59 -0.26
C ALA A 30 -8.94 13.25 -0.29
N SER A 31 -9.99 12.43 -0.24
CA SER A 31 -11.39 12.87 -0.10
C SER A 31 -12.13 11.89 0.81
N TYR A 32 -13.29 12.29 1.32
CA TYR A 32 -14.09 11.49 2.24
C TYR A 32 -15.45 11.14 1.63
N TYR A 33 -16.03 10.04 2.10
CA TYR A 33 -17.35 9.60 1.66
C TYR A 33 -18.48 10.40 2.31
N ALA A 34 -19.54 10.64 1.55
CA ALA A 34 -20.74 11.31 2.03
C ALA A 34 -21.50 10.49 3.08
N ASP A 35 -22.20 11.18 3.98
CA ASP A 35 -23.00 10.58 5.06
C ASP A 35 -24.09 9.62 4.56
N SER A 36 -24.64 9.88 3.38
CA SER A 36 -25.69 9.04 2.75
C SER A 36 -25.22 7.63 2.38
N LEU A 37 -23.90 7.39 2.38
CA LEU A 37 -23.33 6.07 2.09
C LEU A 37 -23.24 5.18 3.34
N HIS A 38 -23.42 5.74 4.54
CA HIS A 38 -23.36 4.98 5.79
C HIS A 38 -24.34 3.79 5.77
N GLY A 39 -23.89 2.62 6.22
CA GLY A 39 -24.69 1.40 6.21
C GLY A 39 -24.72 0.63 4.88
N ARG A 40 -24.06 1.14 3.82
CA ARG A 40 -23.94 0.42 2.53
C ARG A 40 -22.75 -0.53 2.51
N LYS A 41 -22.83 -1.58 1.69
CA LYS A 41 -21.71 -2.52 1.45
C LYS A 41 -20.59 -1.84 0.65
N THR A 42 -19.35 -2.09 1.07
CA THR A 42 -18.14 -1.66 0.36
C THR A 42 -17.63 -2.77 -0.57
N ALA A 43 -16.56 -2.50 -1.33
CA ALA A 43 -15.90 -3.48 -2.19
C ALA A 43 -15.24 -4.64 -1.40
N SER A 44 -14.91 -4.45 -0.12
CA SER A 44 -14.43 -5.53 0.75
C SER A 44 -15.57 -6.44 1.24
N GLY A 45 -16.83 -6.03 1.03
CA GLY A 45 -18.02 -6.72 1.52
C GLY A 45 -18.49 -6.27 2.91
N GLU A 46 -17.67 -5.49 3.63
CA GLU A 46 -18.03 -4.92 4.93
C GLU A 46 -19.03 -3.76 4.78
N ILE A 47 -19.78 -3.49 5.85
CA ILE A 47 -20.70 -2.35 5.89
C ILE A 47 -19.91 -1.08 6.25
N TYR A 48 -20.03 -0.05 5.42
CA TYR A 48 -19.38 1.24 5.64
C TYR A 48 -19.93 1.93 6.89
N ASP A 49 -19.03 2.21 7.83
CA ASP A 49 -19.27 2.97 9.03
C ASP A 49 -18.42 4.23 9.05
N LYS A 50 -19.06 5.40 9.04
CA LYS A 50 -18.38 6.69 8.98
C LYS A 50 -17.65 7.06 10.28
N THR A 51 -17.95 6.36 11.37
CA THR A 51 -17.32 6.57 12.67
C THR A 51 -16.00 5.81 12.82
N LYS A 52 -15.71 4.88 11.89
CA LYS A 52 -14.50 4.06 11.91
C LYS A 52 -13.41 4.65 11.03
N PHE A 53 -12.16 4.38 11.40
CA PHE A 53 -11.00 4.66 10.57
C PHE A 53 -10.89 3.65 9.43
N THR A 54 -11.55 3.95 8.32
CA THR A 54 -11.52 3.14 7.10
C THR A 54 -11.12 4.01 5.91
N CYS A 55 -10.46 3.41 4.93
CA CYS A 55 -10.01 4.08 3.71
C CYS A 55 -10.30 3.18 2.50
N ALA A 56 -10.58 3.80 1.35
CA ALA A 56 -10.68 3.11 0.08
C ALA A 56 -9.46 3.45 -0.79
N HIS A 57 -8.79 2.41 -1.27
CA HIS A 57 -7.64 2.54 -2.16
C HIS A 57 -7.80 1.64 -3.39
N LYS A 58 -7.19 2.03 -4.52
CA LYS A 58 -7.42 1.36 -5.81
C LYS A 58 -6.66 0.04 -5.97
N THR A 59 -5.45 -0.05 -5.42
CA THR A 59 -4.50 -1.14 -5.70
C THR A 59 -4.09 -1.92 -4.46
N LEU A 60 -3.89 -1.23 -3.33
CA LEU A 60 -3.59 -1.85 -2.05
C LEU A 60 -4.64 -2.90 -1.67
N ALA A 61 -4.16 -4.04 -1.15
CA ALA A 61 -5.01 -5.12 -0.68
C ALA A 61 -5.85 -4.69 0.53
N PHE A 62 -7.02 -5.30 0.69
CA PHE A 62 -7.85 -5.07 1.87
C PHE A 62 -7.12 -5.45 3.17
N GLY A 63 -7.37 -4.69 4.23
CA GLY A 63 -6.69 -4.85 5.52
C GLY A 63 -5.33 -4.15 5.61
N THR A 64 -4.83 -3.57 4.52
CA THR A 64 -3.61 -2.73 4.58
C THR A 64 -3.83 -1.52 5.48
N ILE A 65 -2.95 -1.32 6.45
CA ILE A 65 -2.95 -0.15 7.33
C ILE A 65 -2.03 0.90 6.75
N ILE A 66 -2.57 2.10 6.52
CA ILE A 66 -1.82 3.24 5.99
C ILE A 66 -1.95 4.44 6.93
N ARG A 67 -0.93 5.31 6.92
CA ARG A 67 -0.96 6.59 7.62
C ARG A 67 -1.09 7.71 6.59
N VAL A 68 -2.15 8.50 6.69
CA VAL A 68 -2.36 9.68 5.85
C VAL A 68 -1.81 10.91 6.56
N THR A 69 -0.95 11.66 5.88
CA THR A 69 -0.35 12.90 6.37
C THR A 69 -0.68 14.06 5.43
N ARG A 70 -0.65 15.28 5.97
CA ARG A 70 -0.88 16.54 5.22
C ARG A 70 0.43 17.14 4.75
#